data_AF-A0A1G9PFT7-F1
#
_entry.id   AF-A0A1G9PFT7-F1
#
_cell.length_a   1.000
_cell.length_b   1.000
_cell.length_c   1.000
_cell.angle_alpha   90.00
_cell.angle_beta   90.00
_cell.angle_gamma   90.00
#
_symmetry.space_group_name_H-M   'P 1'
#
loop_
_entity.id
_entity.type
_entity.pdbx_description
1 polymer ?
#
loop_
_entity_poly.entity_id
_entity_poly.type
_entity_poly.pdbx_seq_one_letter_code
_entity_poly.pdbx_strand_id
1 'polypeptide(L)' 'MFPETRQQHVSDMALSIDLLEKINFPVLLIHGRDDRVILLQDTSYKLALALPNAQLHVSPACRHWVQIEKTKEFAGSSY' A
#
# COMPACT_ATOMS: atom_id res chain seq x y z
N MET A 1 3.38 7.57 -13.30
CA MET A 1 4.66 7.66 -12.57
C MET A 1 5.84 7.38 -13.48
N PHE A 2 5.76 6.35 -14.33
CA PHE A 2 6.87 5.97 -15.21
C PHE A 2 6.57 6.33 -16.66
N PRO A 3 7.57 6.78 -17.44
CA PRO A 3 7.42 6.95 -18.88
C PRO A 3 7.34 5.58 -19.57
N GLU A 4 6.74 5.53 -20.76
CA GLU A 4 6.86 4.38 -21.66
C GLU A 4 8.34 4.10 -21.97
N THR A 5 8.81 2.85 -22.03
CA THR A 5 8.11 1.55 -21.92
C THR A 5 8.09 0.97 -20.50
N ARG A 6 8.64 1.68 -19.51
CA ARG A 6 8.77 1.15 -18.14
C ARG A 6 7.42 0.94 -17.46
N GLN A 7 6.42 1.75 -17.82
CA GLN A 7 5.07 1.61 -17.30
C GLN A 7 4.43 0.27 -17.67
N GLN A 8 4.74 -0.28 -18.85
CA GLN A 8 4.26 -1.59 -19.28
C GLN A 8 4.79 -2.69 -18.37
N HIS A 9 6.11 -2.75 -18.15
CA HIS A 9 6.71 -3.76 -17.26
C HIS A 9 6.18 -3.67 -15.82
N VAL A 10 5.92 -2.46 -15.32
CA VAL A 10 5.29 -2.28 -14.00
C VAL A 10 3.86 -2.84 -13.97
N SER A 11 3.11 -2.65 -15.06
CA SER A 11 1.74 -3.15 -15.17
C SER A 11 1.71 -4.67 -15.26
N ASP A 12 2.66 -5.28 -15.98
CA ASP A 12 2.79 -6.74 -16.13
C ASP A 12 3.12 -7.46 -14.81
N MET A 13 3.68 -6.74 -13.82
CA MET A 13 3.94 -7.28 -12.48
C MET A 13 2.71 -7.19 -11.54
N ALA A 14 1.66 -6.47 -11.93
CA ALA A 14 0.50 -6.28 -11.07
C ALA A 14 -0.43 -7.51 -11.08
N LEU A 15 -0.93 -7.90 -9.92
CA LEU A 15 -2.00 -8.89 -9.82
C LEU A 15 -3.33 -8.28 -10.25
N SER A 16 -4.16 -9.08 -10.93
CA SER A 16 -5.56 -8.72 -11.18
C SER A 16 -6.38 -8.80 -9.89
N ILE A 17 -7.54 -8.14 -9.89
CA ILE A 17 -8.44 -8.10 -8.72
C ILE A 17 -8.88 -9.51 -8.30
N ASP A 18 -9.26 -10.36 -9.27
CA ASP A 18 -9.67 -11.74 -9.05
C ASP A 18 -8.56 -12.61 -8.43
N LEU A 19 -7.29 -12.23 -8.60
CA LEU A 19 -6.15 -12.89 -7.96
C LEU A 19 -5.93 -12.36 -6.55
N LEU A 20 -6.11 -11.06 -6.33
CA LEU A 20 -6.03 -10.45 -4.99
C LEU A 20 -7.10 -11.02 -4.05
N GLU A 21 -8.34 -11.21 -4.52
CA GLU A 21 -9.43 -11.79 -3.74
C GLU A 21 -9.14 -13.22 -3.26
N LYS A 22 -8.25 -13.95 -3.93
CA LYS A 22 -7.82 -15.31 -3.56
C LYS A 22 -6.75 -15.32 -2.47
N ILE A 23 -6.19 -14.17 -2.11
CA ILE A 23 -5.21 -14.05 -1.03
C ILE A 23 -5.95 -14.13 0.32
N ASN A 24 -6.01 -15.33 0.88
CA ASN A 24 -6.79 -15.61 2.09
C ASN A 24 -5.97 -15.64 3.39
N PHE A 25 -4.67 -15.34 3.36
CA PHE A 25 -3.88 -15.13 4.57
C PHE A 25 -4.04 -13.69 5.09
N PRO A 26 -3.80 -13.42 6.39
CA PRO A 26 -3.85 -12.06 6.92
C PRO A 26 -2.84 -11.13 6.23
N VAL A 27 -3.28 -9.93 5.85
CA VAL A 27 -2.43 -8.90 5.23
C VAL A 27 -2.49 -7.61 6.03
N LEU A 28 -1.34 -7.00 6.29
CA LEU A 28 -1.25 -5.65 6.84
C LEU A 28 -0.77 -4.69 5.75
N LEU A 29 -1.63 -3.75 5.38
CA LEU A 29 -1.31 -2.63 4.51
C LEU A 29 -0.93 -1.43 5.39
N ILE A 30 0.19 -0.77 5.09
CA ILE A 30 0.66 0.43 5.78
C ILE A 30 0.82 1.54 4.75
N HIS A 31 0.26 2.72 5.01
CA HIS A 31 0.28 3.83 4.07
C HIS A 31 0.39 5.18 4.80
N GLY A 32 1.17 6.13 4.26
CA GLY A 32 1.25 7.49 4.79
C GLY A 32 0.13 8.36 4.23
N ARG A 33 -0.69 8.97 5.09
CA ARG A 33 -1.89 9.72 4.66
C ARG A 33 -1.62 10.79 3.60
N ASP A 34 -0.43 11.39 3.66
CA ASP A 34 -0.04 12.55 2.85
C ASP A 34 0.94 12.14 1.72
N ASP A 35 0.95 10.84 1.34
CA ASP A 35 1.70 10.34 0.18
C ASP A 35 1.27 11.05 -1.11
N ARG A 36 2.25 11.51 -1.88
CA ARG A 36 2.09 12.23 -3.16
C ARG A 36 2.68 11.46 -4.34
N VAL A 37 3.30 10.31 -4.06
CA VAL A 37 3.95 9.43 -5.01
C VAL A 37 2.96 8.33 -5.37
N ILE A 38 2.41 7.66 -4.37
CA ILE A 38 1.35 6.66 -4.53
C ILE A 38 0.14 7.10 -3.71
N LEU A 39 -0.97 7.44 -4.37
CA LEU A 39 -2.12 8.00 -3.67
C LEU A 39 -2.89 6.92 -2.90
N LEU A 40 -3.17 7.20 -1.62
CA LEU A 40 -3.91 6.30 -0.70
C LEU A 40 -5.21 5.77 -1.30
N GLN A 41 -6.04 6.68 -1.84
CA GLN A 41 -7.37 6.35 -2.38
C GLN A 41 -7.28 5.46 -3.63
N ASP A 42 -6.23 5.65 -4.43
CA ASP A 42 -6.07 4.91 -5.69
C ASP A 42 -5.42 3.55 -5.52
N THR A 43 -4.83 3.27 -4.36
CA THR A 43 -4.05 2.06 -4.11
C THR A 43 -4.48 1.34 -2.84
N SER A 44 -3.91 1.66 -1.68
CA SER A 44 -4.08 0.89 -0.45
C SER A 44 -5.55 0.78 -0.01
N TYR A 45 -6.39 1.79 -0.29
CA TYR A 45 -7.83 1.68 -0.04
C TYR A 45 -8.51 0.64 -0.94
N LYS A 46 -8.20 0.63 -2.25
CA LYS A 46 -8.71 -0.39 -3.19
C LYS A 46 -8.19 -1.78 -2.83
N LEU A 47 -6.92 -1.90 -2.46
CA LEU A 47 -6.34 -3.16 -2.00
C LEU A 47 -7.02 -3.67 -0.73
N ALA A 48 -7.32 -2.79 0.22
CA ALA A 48 -8.03 -3.16 1.46
C ALA A 48 -9.45 -3.68 1.20
N LEU A 49 -10.12 -3.18 0.16
CA LEU A 49 -11.44 -3.68 -0.25
C LEU A 49 -11.36 -5.01 -1.00
N ALA A 50 -10.30 -5.24 -1.76
CA ALA A 50 -10.11 -6.45 -2.57
C ALA A 50 -9.58 -7.64 -1.76
N LEU A 51 -8.72 -7.38 -0.77
CA LEU A 51 -8.09 -8.40 0.05
C LEU A 51 -9.01 -8.73 1.23
N PRO A 52 -9.57 -9.95 1.29
CA PRO A 52 -10.64 -10.26 2.25
C PRO A 52 -10.22 -10.15 3.72
N ASN A 53 -8.94 -10.39 4.00
CA ASN A 53 -8.38 -10.38 5.37
C ASN A 53 -7.35 -9.26 5.57
N ALA A 54 -7.47 -8.16 4.83
CA ALA A 54 -6.57 -7.03 4.98
C ALA A 54 -6.96 -6.09 6.11
N GLN A 55 -5.96 -5.61 6.84
CA GLN A 55 -6.05 -4.42 7.68
C GLN A 55 -5.28 -3.30 7.01
N LEU A 56 -5.82 -2.08 7.06
CA LEU A 56 -5.17 -0.90 6.53
C LEU A 56 -4.85 0.08 7.66
N HIS A 57 -3.56 0.30 7.90
CA HIS A 57 -3.07 1.30 8.82
C HIS A 57 -2.62 2.55 8.06
N VAL A 58 -3.18 3.70 8.42
CA VAL A 58 -2.88 4.99 7.77
C VAL A 58 -2.25 5.95 8.75
N SER A 59 -0.97 6.25 8.57
CA SER A 59 -0.22 7.15 9.45
C SER A 59 -0.44 8.62 9.06
N PRO A 60 -0.99 9.48 9.94
CA PRO A 60 -1.17 10.90 9.65
C PRO A 60 0.16 11.65 9.67
N ALA A 61 0.25 12.77 8.93
CA ALA A 61 1.48 13.56 8.83
C ALA A 61 2.68 12.70 8.41
N CYS A 62 2.47 11.88 7.38
CA CYS A 62 3.46 10.94 6.82
C CYS A 62 3.25 10.87 5.31
N ARG A 63 4.36 10.95 4.56
CA ARG A 63 4.36 10.80 3.11
C ARG A 63 4.70 9.36 2.75
N HIS A 64 5.45 9.18 1.66
CA HIS A 64 5.64 7.89 1.02
C HIS A 64 6.47 6.89 1.85
N TRP A 65 7.44 7.37 2.65
CA TRP A 65 8.40 6.50 3.32
C TRP A 65 8.05 6.30 4.79
N VAL A 66 6.94 5.60 5.04
CA VAL A 66 6.42 5.36 6.40
C VAL A 66 7.46 4.72 7.32
N GLN A 67 8.25 3.79 6.81
CA GLN A 67 9.32 3.11 7.54
C GLN A 67 10.44 4.06 8.01
N ILE A 68 10.60 5.21 7.36
CA ILE A 68 11.59 6.25 7.71
C ILE A 68 10.94 7.39 8.50
N GLU A 69 9.78 7.87 8.06
CA GLU A 69 9.09 9.03 8.67
C GLU A 69 8.41 8.67 10.00
N LYS A 70 7.96 7.42 10.15
CA LYS A 70 7.22 6.90 11.31
C LYS A 70 7.86 5.61 11.83
N THR A 71 9.19 5.53 11.84
CA THR A 71 9.95 4.29 12.13
C THR A 71 9.48 3.53 13.38
N LYS A 72 9.22 4.23 14.49
CA LYS A 72 8.76 3.60 15.73
C LYS A 72 7.40 2.91 15.57
N GLU A 73 6.45 3.62 14.98
CA GLU A 73 5.10 3.12 14.68
C GLU A 73 5.16 1.96 13.69
N PHE A 74 5.94 2.11 12.61
CA PHE A 74 6.14 1.06 11.60
C PHE A 74 6.77 -0.22 12.19
N ALA A 75 7.75 -0.08 13.09
CA ALA A 75 8.40 -1.19 13.77
C ALA A 75 7.56 -1.80 14.91
N GLY A 76 6.33 -1.31 15.15
CA GLY A 76 5.50 -1.74 16.28
C GLY A 76 6.08 -1.37 17.65
N SER A 77 7.06 -0.47 17.68
CA SER A 77 7.76 0.00 18.87
C SER A 77 7.09 1.26 19.41
N SER A 78 5.81 1.16 19.74
CA SER A 78 5.11 2.19 20.51
C SER A 78 5.40 1.96 22.00
N TYR A 79 6.10 2.91 22.62
CA TYR A 79 6.11 3.11 24.07
C TYR A 79 4.93 3.99 24.46
#